data_AF-A0AAE1UVQ8-F1
#
_entry.id   AF-A0AAE1UVQ8-F1
#
_cell.length_a   1.000
_cell.length_b   1.000
_cell.length_c   1.000
_cell.angle_alpha   90.00
_cell.angle_beta   90.00
_cell.angle_gamma   90.00
#
_symmetry.space_group_name_H-M   'P 1'
#
loop_
_entity.id
_entity.type
_entity.pdbx_description
1 polymer ?
#
loop_
_entity_poly.entity_id
_entity_poly.type
_entity_poly.pdbx_seq_one_letter_code
_entity_poly.pdbx_strand_id
1 'polypeptide(L)'
;MKRKILANTYSSALPMKLELDRQILSRFHRPPGAIPSSMIGLEALTGSLEGFGFEDYLNDPKESESFRPADMHHGMEVRLGLSRGPVCPSFI
;
A
#
# COMPACT_ATOMS: atom_id res chain seq x y z
N MET A 1 -10.51 -21.85 4.37
CA MET A 1 -11.14 -21.92 5.72
C MET A 1 -11.64 -20.55 6.23
N LYS A 2 -10.90 -19.45 6.02
CA LYS A 2 -11.20 -18.09 6.54
C LYS A 2 -12.56 -17.47 6.13
N ARG A 3 -13.02 -17.64 4.87
CA ARG A 3 -14.30 -17.06 4.39
C ARG A 3 -15.56 -17.66 5.03
N LYS A 4 -15.55 -18.95 5.40
CA LYS A 4 -16.69 -19.60 6.08
C LYS A 4 -16.94 -19.03 7.47
N ILE A 5 -15.86 -18.71 8.20
CA ILE A 5 -15.96 -18.08 9.53
C ILE A 5 -16.57 -16.69 9.41
N LEU A 6 -16.10 -15.88 8.46
CA LEU A 6 -16.66 -14.55 8.17
C LEU A 6 -18.12 -14.60 7.73
N ALA A 7 -18.50 -15.60 6.94
CA ALA A 7 -19.90 -15.82 6.54
C ALA A 7 -20.78 -16.18 7.73
N ASN A 8 -20.28 -16.95 8.69
CA ASN A 8 -21.03 -17.28 9.90
C ASN A 8 -21.16 -16.10 10.86
N THR A 9 -20.16 -15.22 10.95
CA THR A 9 -20.21 -14.05 11.86
C THR A 9 -21.06 -12.91 11.31
N TYR A 10 -20.94 -12.61 10.01
CA TYR A 10 -21.61 -11.47 9.40
C TYR A 10 -22.87 -11.85 8.60
N SER A 11 -23.08 -13.14 8.32
CA SER A 11 -24.25 -13.67 7.63
C SER A 11 -24.59 -12.85 6.38
N SER A 12 -25.84 -12.37 6.24
CA SER A 12 -26.32 -11.56 5.12
C SER A 12 -25.62 -10.21 4.96
N ALA A 13 -24.94 -9.69 5.99
CA ALA A 13 -24.23 -8.41 5.94
C ALA A 13 -22.77 -8.54 5.43
N LEU A 14 -22.27 -9.76 5.23
CA LEU A 14 -20.91 -10.00 4.74
C LEU A 14 -20.54 -9.24 3.45
N PRO A 15 -21.35 -9.24 2.37
CA PRO A 15 -20.97 -8.57 1.13
C PRO A 15 -20.80 -7.05 1.31
N MET A 16 -21.66 -6.43 2.13
CA MET A 16 -21.58 -4.99 2.43
C MET A 16 -20.30 -4.65 3.20
N LYS A 17 -19.93 -5.48 4.18
CA LYS A 17 -18.69 -5.33 4.95
C LYS A 17 -17.45 -5.44 4.06
N LEU A 18 -17.42 -6.42 3.16
CA LEU A 18 -16.30 -6.61 2.24
C LEU A 18 -16.14 -5.44 1.26
N GLU A 19 -17.24 -4.90 0.77
CA GLU A 19 -17.21 -3.74 -0.11
C GLU A 19 -16.70 -2.49 0.62
N LEU A 20 -17.18 -2.26 1.85
CA LEU A 20 -16.72 -1.16 2.68
C LEU A 20 -15.22 -1.25 2.98
N ASP A 21 -14.75 -2.44 3.39
CA ASP A 21 -13.33 -2.68 3.64
C ASP A 21 -12.49 -2.46 2.37
N ARG A 22 -12.95 -2.96 1.22
CA ARG A 22 -12.28 -2.76 -0.07
C ARG A 22 -12.17 -1.28 -0.39
N GLN A 23 -13.23 -0.50 -0.22
CA GLN A 23 -13.22 0.94 -0.49
C GLN A 23 -12.27 1.69 0.45
N ILE A 24 -12.28 1.38 1.74
CA ILE A 24 -11.38 2.02 2.73
C ILE A 24 -9.93 1.67 2.41
N LEU A 25 -9.63 0.38 2.23
CA LEU A 25 -8.27 -0.11 2.00
C LEU A 25 -7.71 0.34 0.65
N SER A 26 -8.56 0.54 -0.36
CA SER A 26 -8.15 1.06 -1.66
C SER A 26 -7.71 2.52 -1.63
N ARG A 27 -8.02 3.29 -0.58
CA ARG A 27 -7.72 4.73 -0.54
C ARG A 27 -6.38 5.06 0.07
N PHE A 28 -5.81 4.16 0.88
CA PHE A 28 -4.52 4.38 1.53
C PHE A 28 -3.41 4.35 0.49
N HIS A 29 -2.99 5.53 0.07
CA HIS A 29 -1.83 5.70 -0.80
C HIS A 29 -0.79 6.54 -0.06
N ARG A 30 0.45 6.07 -0.12
CA ARG A 30 1.60 6.90 0.21
C ARG A 30 1.59 8.12 -0.74
N PRO A 31 2.07 9.31 -0.32
CA PRO A 31 2.33 10.40 -1.24
C PRO A 31 3.06 9.90 -2.49
N PRO A 32 2.78 10.47 -3.68
CA PRO A 32 3.43 10.06 -4.92
C PRO A 32 4.94 10.12 -4.74
N GLY A 33 5.57 8.96 -4.81
CA GLY A 33 6.99 8.75 -4.56
C GLY A 33 7.46 7.52 -5.34
N ALA A 34 8.76 7.29 -5.35
CA ALA A 34 9.37 6.26 -6.19
C ALA A 34 9.00 4.82 -5.81
N ILE A 35 8.61 4.59 -4.55
CA ILE A 35 8.19 3.27 -4.05
C ILE A 35 6.65 3.24 -4.00
N PRO A 36 5.99 2.31 -4.72
CA PRO A 36 4.55 2.14 -4.63
C PRO A 36 4.12 1.82 -3.18
N SER A 37 2.90 2.19 -2.81
CA SER A 37 2.35 1.77 -1.52
C SER A 37 1.99 0.30 -1.57
N SER A 38 2.63 -0.51 -0.71
CA SER A 38 2.23 -1.90 -0.47
C SER A 38 0.84 -1.86 0.18
N MET A 39 -0.20 -2.26 -0.54
CA MET A 39 -1.59 -2.17 -0.07
C MET A 39 -1.92 -3.43 0.74
N ILE A 40 -1.10 -3.74 1.76
CA ILE A 40 -1.06 -5.05 2.41
C ILE A 40 -2.43 -5.50 2.94
N GLY A 41 -3.24 -4.57 3.43
CA GLY A 41 -4.61 -4.85 3.86
C GLY A 41 -5.53 -5.24 2.70
N LEU A 42 -5.43 -4.54 1.56
CA LEU A 42 -6.20 -4.84 0.35
C LEU A 42 -5.75 -6.18 -0.26
N GLU A 43 -4.45 -6.44 -0.27
CA GLU A 43 -3.84 -7.69 -0.75
C GLU A 43 -4.27 -8.89 0.11
N ALA A 44 -4.34 -8.71 1.43
CA ALA A 44 -4.88 -9.72 2.34
C ALA A 44 -6.37 -10.01 2.10
N LEU A 45 -7.16 -8.99 1.74
CA LEU A 45 -8.60 -9.13 1.48
C LEU A 45 -8.87 -9.80 0.13
N THR A 46 -8.07 -9.46 -0.89
CA THR A 46 -8.16 -10.04 -2.24
C THR A 46 -7.52 -11.43 -2.34
N GLY A 47 -6.64 -11.77 -1.39
CA GLY A 47 -5.92 -13.04 -1.36
C GLY A 47 -4.66 -13.05 -2.23
N SER A 48 -4.23 -11.89 -2.75
CA SER A 48 -2.99 -11.79 -3.52
C SER A 48 -1.74 -11.88 -2.64
N LEU A 49 -1.86 -11.67 -1.32
CA LEU A 49 -0.74 -11.73 -0.37
C LEU A 49 -0.03 -13.10 -0.33
N GLU A 50 -0.77 -14.18 -0.59
CA GLU A 50 -0.22 -15.56 -0.57
C GLU A 50 0.30 -15.98 -1.97
N GLY A 51 0.13 -15.14 -2.99
CA GLY A 51 0.59 -15.40 -4.35
C GLY A 51 2.06 -15.01 -4.52
N PHE A 52 2.85 -15.90 -5.10
CA PHE A 52 4.24 -15.64 -5.49
C PHE A 52 4.35 -15.75 -7.02
N GLY A 53 4.73 -14.66 -7.67
CA GLY A 53 4.84 -14.52 -9.11
C GLY A 53 6.28 -14.58 -9.61
N PHE A 54 6.43 -14.58 -10.93
CA PHE A 54 7.74 -14.47 -11.57
C PHE A 54 8.40 -13.10 -11.32
N GLU A 55 7.59 -12.04 -11.27
CA GLU A 55 8.08 -10.67 -11.03
C GLU A 55 8.73 -10.51 -9.65
N ASP A 56 8.26 -11.26 -8.65
CA ASP A 56 8.84 -11.26 -7.30
C ASP A 56 10.27 -11.84 -7.28
N TYR A 57 10.64 -12.61 -8.31
CA TYR A 57 12.01 -13.11 -8.49
C TYR A 57 12.93 -12.07 -9.13
N LEU A 58 12.37 -11.15 -9.90
CA LEU A 58 13.10 -10.11 -10.62
C LEU A 58 13.24 -8.89 -9.71
N ASN A 59 14.14 -8.97 -8.72
CA ASN A 59 14.52 -7.88 -7.80
C ASN A 59 14.27 -6.48 -8.41
N ASP A 60 13.13 -5.85 -8.11
CA ASP A 60 12.79 -4.55 -8.68
C ASP A 60 13.83 -3.55 -8.17
N PRO A 61 14.54 -2.82 -9.06
CA PRO A 61 15.49 -1.79 -8.65
C PRO A 61 14.88 -0.75 -7.70
N LYS A 62 13.57 -0.52 -7.76
CA LYS A 62 12.83 0.39 -6.87
C LYS A 62 12.67 -0.13 -5.45
N GLU A 63 12.69 -1.44 -5.27
CA GLU A 63 12.60 -2.10 -3.96
C GLU A 63 13.97 -2.48 -3.39
N SER A 64 15.04 -2.17 -4.12
CA SER A 64 16.41 -2.45 -3.68
C SER A 64 16.79 -1.65 -2.42
N GLU A 65 17.54 -2.26 -1.51
CA GLU A 65 18.04 -1.59 -0.28
C GLU A 65 18.97 -0.41 -0.58
N SER A 66 19.61 -0.42 -1.76
CA SER A 66 20.46 0.68 -2.22
C SER A 66 19.67 1.87 -2.78
N PHE A 67 18.36 1.70 -3.02
CA PHE A 67 17.51 2.77 -3.50
C PHE A 67 17.32 3.80 -2.38
N ARG A 68 17.66 5.06 -2.66
CA ARG A 68 17.41 6.18 -1.74
C ARG A 68 16.07 6.82 -2.06
N PRO A 69 15.01 6.53 -1.29
CA PRO A 69 13.74 7.21 -1.50
C PRO A 69 13.87 8.71 -1.23
N ALA A 70 12.97 9.49 -1.83
CA ALA A 70 12.81 10.88 -1.44
C ALA A 70 12.30 10.95 0.01
N ASP A 71 12.73 11.95 0.77
CA ASP A 71 12.24 12.17 2.13
C ASP A 71 10.72 12.43 2.10
N MET A 72 9.97 11.54 2.75
CA MET A 72 8.50 11.60 2.80
C MET A 72 8.01 12.79 3.60
N HIS A 73 8.76 13.20 4.64
CA HIS A 73 8.40 14.35 5.45
C HIS A 73 8.52 15.62 4.61
N HIS A 74 9.69 15.84 4.02
CA HIS A 74 9.91 17.00 3.17
C HIS A 74 9.03 16.99 1.91
N GLY A 75 8.76 15.82 1.32
CA GLY A 75 7.83 15.69 0.21
C GLY A 75 6.41 16.13 0.58
N MET A 76 5.97 15.86 1.81
CA MET A 76 4.69 16.34 2.32
C MET A 76 4.68 17.86 2.55
N GLU A 77 5.77 18.41 3.07
CA GLU A 77 5.92 19.86 3.25
C GLU A 77 5.85 20.62 1.93
N VAL A 78 6.50 20.11 0.87
CA VAL A 78 6.45 20.71 -0.47
C VAL A 78 5.02 20.65 -1.01
N ARG A 79 4.32 19.52 -0.84
CA ARG A 79 2.93 19.35 -1.28
C ARG A 79 1.96 20.29 -0.55
N LEU A 80 2.18 20.55 0.73
CA LEU A 80 1.39 21.47 1.54
C LEU A 80 1.82 22.95 1.37
N GLY A 81 2.87 23.22 0.61
CA GLY A 81 3.41 24.56 0.40
C GLY A 81 4.17 25.14 1.60
N LEU A 82 4.53 24.29 2.58
CA LEU A 82 5.31 24.67 3.76
C LEU A 82 6.80 24.82 3.42
N SER A 83 7.30 24.03 2.47
CA SER A 83 8.66 24.11 1.95
C SER A 83 8.66 24.36 0.43
N ARG A 84 9.73 24.98 -0.08
CA ARG A 84 9.90 25.29 -1.51
C ARG A 84 11.10 24.54 -2.07
N GLY A 85 10.97 24.01 -3.29
CA GLY A 85 12.05 23.34 -4.01
C GLY A 85 11.75 21.87 -4.35
N PRO A 86 12.70 21.18 -5.01
CA PRO A 86 12.59 19.75 -5.26
C PRO A 86 12.72 18.94 -3.97
N VAL A 87 12.04 17.81 -3.88
CA VAL A 87 12.07 16.95 -2.68
C VAL A 87 13.50 16.43 -2.46
N CYS A 88 14.04 16.64 -1.26
CA CYS A 88 15.34 16.13 -0.88
C CYS A 88 15.34 14.59 -0.77
N PRO A 89 16.47 13.93 -1.10
CA PRO A 89 16.63 12.50 -0.82
C PRO A 89 16.67 12.27 0.70
N SER A 90 16.14 11.13 1.17
CA SER A 90 16.21 10.76 2.59
C SER A 90 17.66 10.51 3.02
N PHE A 91 18.02 10.91 4.24
CA PHE A 91 19.28 10.52 4.85
C PHE A 91 19.24 9.04 5.23
N ILE A 92 20.31 8.28 4.90
CA ILE A 92 20.57 6.91 5.40
C ILE A 92 21.28 7.03 6.74
#